data_AF-A0A7Y9KTY2-F1
#
_entry.id   AF-A0A7Y9KTY2-F1
#
_cell.length_a   1.000
_cell.length_b   1.000
_cell.length_c   1.000
_cell.angle_alpha   90.00
_cell.angle_beta   90.00
_cell.angle_gamma   90.00
#
_symmetry.space_group_name_H-M   'P 1'
#
loop_
_entity.id
_entity.type
_entity.pdbx_description
1 polymer ?
#
loop_
_entity_poly.entity_id
_entity_poly.type
_entity_poly.pdbx_seq_one_letter_code
_entity_poly.pdbx_strand_id
1 'polypeptide(L)'
;MINPMIGMPQGAEWLVILAIVILVFGAAKLPDLARSSGQALRIFKSETKGLRDDEKAASETTEAQREIEARDEARREAHDEARSETSGEVLRERRDDTTA
;
A
#
# COMPACT_ATOMS: atom_id res chain seq x y z
N MET A 1 12.36 -44.30 44.23
CA MET A 1 12.58 -44.60 42.79
C MET A 1 11.20 -44.94 42.25
N ILE A 2 10.45 -44.06 41.59
CA ILE A 2 10.59 -43.62 40.19
C ILE A 2 9.93 -42.23 40.08
N ASN A 3 10.71 -41.17 39.86
CA ASN A 3 10.17 -39.88 39.41
C ASN A 3 11.09 -39.40 38.30
N PRO A 4 10.67 -39.47 37.02
CA PRO A 4 11.47 -38.88 35.98
C PRO A 4 11.38 -37.36 36.15
N MET A 5 12.55 -36.77 36.21
CA MET A 5 12.85 -35.36 36.01
C MET A 5 12.21 -34.91 34.67
N ILE A 6 10.93 -34.54 34.69
CA ILE A 6 10.25 -33.77 33.63
C ILE A 6 10.80 -32.35 33.71
N GLY A 7 12.06 -32.23 33.34
CA GLY A 7 12.65 -31.01 32.81
C GLY A 7 12.88 -31.28 31.33
N MET A 8 11.80 -31.32 30.55
CA MET A 8 11.93 -31.30 29.10
C MET A 8 11.99 -29.83 28.65
N PRO A 9 12.85 -29.47 27.69
CA PRO A 9 12.91 -28.12 27.17
C PRO A 9 11.54 -27.76 26.56
N GLN A 10 11.08 -26.53 26.81
CA GLN A 10 9.74 -25.92 26.61
C GLN A 10 8.99 -26.20 25.28
N GLY A 11 9.57 -26.94 24.34
CA GLY A 11 8.95 -27.41 23.11
C GLY A 11 8.32 -28.81 23.20
N ALA A 12 8.70 -29.64 24.18
CA ALA A 12 8.16 -30.99 24.30
C ALA A 12 6.69 -30.98 24.74
N GLU A 13 6.28 -29.99 25.54
CA GLU A 13 4.90 -29.77 25.97
C GLU A 13 3.97 -29.58 24.78
N TRP A 14 4.41 -28.81 23.77
CA TRP A 14 3.65 -28.61 22.54
C TRP A 14 3.46 -29.91 21.75
N LEU A 15 4.48 -30.77 21.71
CA LEU A 15 4.37 -32.08 21.06
C LEU A 15 3.39 -33.01 21.78
N VAL A 16 3.37 -33.00 23.11
CA VAL A 16 2.42 -33.78 23.90
C VAL A 16 0.98 -33.31 23.66
N ILE A 17 0.75 -31.99 23.67
CA ILE A 17 -0.58 -31.43 23.38
C ILE A 17 -1.02 -31.80 21.96
N LEU A 18 -0.13 -31.64 20.97
CA LEU A 18 -0.42 -32.01 19.59
C LEU A 18 -0.74 -33.51 19.45
N ALA A 19 -0.01 -34.37 20.17
CA ALA A 19 -0.28 -35.80 20.18
C ALA A 19 -1.67 -36.12 20.76
N ILE A 20 -2.08 -35.45 21.85
CA ILE A 20 -3.43 -35.61 22.43
C ILE A 20 -4.50 -35.15 21.43
N VAL A 21 -4.30 -34.01 20.77
CA VAL A 21 -5.23 -33.50 19.74
C VAL A 21 -5.34 -34.49 18.58
N ILE A 22 -4.23 -35.04 18.09
CA ILE A 22 -4.24 -36.09 17.06
C ILE A 22 -4.97 -37.34 17.53
N LEU A 23 -4.85 -37.73 18.80
CA LEU A 23 -5.52 -38.91 19.35
C LEU A 23 -7.04 -38.73 19.42
N VAL A 24 -7.51 -37.55 19.82
CA VAL A 24 -8.95 -37.23 19.95
C VAL A 24 -9.61 -37.01 18.59
N PHE A 25 -8.98 -36.23 17.72
CA PHE A 25 -9.56 -35.86 16.43
C PHE A 25 -9.20 -36.86 15.31
N GLY A 26 -8.10 -37.60 15.45
CA GLY A 26 -7.54 -38.49 14.44
C GLY A 26 -6.57 -37.76 13.49
N ALA A 27 -5.52 -38.47 13.05
CA ALA A 27 -4.49 -37.93 12.15
C ALA A 27 -5.05 -37.48 10.78
N ALA A 28 -6.18 -38.04 10.35
CA ALA A 28 -6.83 -37.67 9.09
C ALA A 28 -7.67 -36.37 9.20
N LYS A 29 -8.21 -36.04 10.39
CA LYS A 29 -9.15 -34.90 10.52
C LYS A 29 -8.47 -33.55 10.67
N LEU A 30 -7.30 -33.49 11.30
CA LEU A 30 -6.52 -32.25 11.40
C LEU A 30 -6.14 -31.64 10.03
N PRO A 31 -5.57 -32.40 9.07
CA PRO A 31 -5.24 -31.83 7.77
C PRO A 31 -6.48 -31.42 6.97
N ASP A 32 -7.58 -32.16 7.09
CA ASP A 32 -8.84 -31.82 6.42
C ASP A 32 -9.42 -30.49 6.95
N LEU A 33 -9.46 -30.31 8.27
CA LEU A 33 -9.90 -29.08 8.92
C LEU A 33 -8.98 -27.89 8.60
N ALA A 34 -7.67 -28.11 8.57
CA ALA A 34 -6.71 -27.08 8.21
C ALA A 34 -6.86 -26.66 6.74
N ARG A 35 -7.11 -27.61 5.84
CA ARG A 35 -7.33 -27.32 4.41
C ARG A 35 -8.60 -26.52 4.16
N SER A 36 -9.73 -26.90 4.74
CA SER A 36 -11.00 -26.19 4.56
C SER A 36 -10.95 -24.79 5.17
N SER A 37 -10.42 -24.65 6.39
CA SER A 37 -10.25 -23.36 7.06
C SER A 37 -9.24 -22.47 6.32
N GLY A 38 -8.14 -23.05 5.83
CA GLY A 38 -7.12 -22.34 5.07
C GLY A 38 -7.62 -21.84 3.72
N GLN A 39 -8.50 -22.60 3.05
CA GLN A 39 -9.16 -22.14 1.82
C GLN A 39 -10.08 -20.94 2.08
N ALA A 40 -10.88 -20.97 3.14
CA ALA A 40 -11.73 -19.83 3.52
C ALA A 40 -10.90 -18.57 3.84
N LEU A 41 -9.83 -18.72 4.63
CA LEU A 41 -8.90 -17.63 4.93
C LEU A 41 -8.19 -17.10 3.67
N ARG A 42 -7.85 -17.98 2.72
CA ARG A 42 -7.22 -17.58 1.46
C ARG A 42 -8.15 -16.72 0.61
N ILE A 43 -9.40 -17.13 0.44
CA ILE A 43 -10.41 -16.40 -0.34
C ILE A 43 -10.65 -15.03 0.31
N PHE A 44 -10.90 -15.01 1.62
CA PHE A 44 -11.08 -13.78 2.38
C PHE A 44 -9.88 -12.83 2.27
N LYS A 45 -8.65 -13.36 2.35
CA LYS A 45 -7.42 -12.57 2.20
C LYS A 45 -7.25 -12.05 0.77
N SER A 46 -7.59 -12.81 -0.26
CA SER A 46 -7.52 -12.33 -1.66
C SER A 46 -8.54 -11.23 -1.94
N GLU A 47 -9.78 -11.38 -1.47
CA GLU A 47 -10.81 -10.34 -1.63
C GLU A 47 -10.45 -9.07 -0.86
N THR A 48 -10.00 -9.22 0.40
CA THR A 48 -9.55 -8.08 1.22
C THR A 48 -8.31 -7.41 0.63
N LYS A 49 -7.41 -8.15 -0.02
CA LYS A 49 -6.23 -7.57 -0.67
C LYS A 49 -6.62 -6.71 -1.87
N GLY A 50 -7.61 -7.13 -2.67
CA GLY A 50 -8.13 -6.32 -3.78
C GLY A 50 -8.63 -4.96 -3.30
N LEU A 51 -9.42 -4.94 -2.22
CA LEU A 51 -9.92 -3.70 -1.62
C LEU A 51 -8.80 -2.75 -1.16
N ARG A 52 -7.73 -3.31 -0.55
CA ARG A 52 -6.59 -2.51 -0.07
C ARG A 52 -5.71 -1.99 -1.20
N ASP A 53 -5.60 -2.75 -2.29
CA ASP A 53 -4.81 -2.36 -3.46
C ASP A 53 -5.53 -1.26 -4.23
N ASP A 54 -6.87 -1.32 -4.34
CA ASP A 54 -7.70 -0.25 -4.91
C ASP A 54 -7.62 1.05 -4.11
N GLU A 55 -7.64 1.00 -2.77
CA GLU A 55 -7.41 2.18 -1.92
C GLU A 55 -6.01 2.77 -2.13
N LYS A 56 -4.97 1.92 -2.25
CA LYS A 56 -3.60 2.37 -2.49
C LYS A 56 -3.45 3.00 -3.89
N ALA A 57 -4.02 2.38 -4.91
CA ALA A 57 -4.01 2.90 -6.27
C ALA A 57 -4.79 4.21 -6.39
N ALA A 58 -5.92 4.35 -5.69
CA ALA A 58 -6.68 5.60 -5.62
C ALA A 58 -5.89 6.71 -4.91
N SER A 59 -5.17 6.38 -3.83
CA SER A 59 -4.27 7.32 -3.14
C SER A 59 -3.13 7.79 -4.04
N GLU A 60 -2.42 6.86 -4.70
CA GLU A 60 -1.30 7.18 -5.60
C GLU A 60 -1.75 8.00 -6.82
N THR A 61 -2.92 7.67 -7.37
CA THR A 61 -3.52 8.40 -8.49
C THR A 61 -3.92 9.83 -8.09
N THR A 62 -4.39 10.01 -6.85
CA THR A 62 -4.75 11.34 -6.30
C THR A 62 -3.50 12.19 -6.04
N GLU A 63 -2.43 11.59 -5.51
CA GLU A 63 -1.16 12.29 -5.26
C GLU A 63 -0.47 12.68 -6.57
N ALA A 64 -0.42 11.78 -7.56
CA ALA A 64 0.15 12.07 -8.87
C ALA A 64 -0.59 13.20 -9.61
N GLN A 65 -1.92 13.25 -9.51
CA GLN A 65 -2.72 14.34 -10.10
C GLN A 65 -2.43 15.69 -9.46
N ARG A 66 -2.31 15.75 -8.12
CA ARG A 66 -1.96 16.99 -7.41
C ARG A 66 -0.57 17.50 -7.78
N GLU A 67 0.40 16.59 -7.99
CA GLU A 67 1.75 16.97 -8.41
C GLU A 67 1.76 17.56 -9.84
N ILE A 68 1.00 16.96 -10.77
CA ILE A 68 0.88 17.46 -12.14
C ILE A 68 0.20 18.84 -12.16
N GLU A 69 -0.89 19.00 -11.41
CA GLU A 69 -1.63 20.27 -11.31
C GLU A 69 -0.76 21.39 -10.73
N ALA A 70 -0.05 21.13 -9.62
CA ALA A 70 0.87 22.09 -9.03
C ALA A 70 2.02 22.49 -9.97
N ARG A 71 2.53 21.54 -10.77
CA ARG A 71 3.58 21.79 -11.76
C ARG A 71 3.08 22.60 -12.95
N ASP A 72 1.86 22.34 -13.41
CA ASP A 72 1.24 23.08 -14.50
C ASP A 72 0.87 24.51 -14.08
N GLU A 73 0.40 24.72 -12.85
CA GLU A 73 0.18 26.05 -12.28
C GLU A 73 1.47 26.86 -12.21
N ALA A 74 2.54 26.29 -11.63
CA ALA A 74 3.84 26.96 -11.57
C ALA A 74 4.39 27.30 -12.97
N ARG A 75 4.15 26.43 -13.96
CA ARG A 75 4.55 26.67 -15.36
C ARG A 75 3.71 27.75 -16.04
N ARG A 76 2.42 27.84 -15.73
CA ARG A 76 1.52 28.89 -16.24
C ARG A 76 1.88 30.24 -15.67
N GLU A 77 2.14 30.32 -14.37
CA GLU A 77 2.60 31.55 -13.71
C GLU A 77 3.89 32.07 -14.34
N ALA A 78 4.90 31.21 -14.54
CA ALA A 78 6.15 31.59 -15.19
C ALA A 78 5.96 32.05 -16.66
N HIS A 79 5.01 31.45 -17.38
CA HIS A 79 4.73 31.81 -18.77
C HIS A 79 3.94 33.13 -18.88
N ASP A 80 3.00 33.37 -17.98
CA ASP A 80 2.22 34.61 -17.93
C ASP A 80 3.10 35.79 -17.48
N GLU A 81 4.08 35.57 -16.61
CA GLU A 81 5.09 36.56 -16.23
C GLU A 81 5.98 36.95 -17.42
N ALA A 82 6.56 35.97 -18.13
CA ALA A 82 7.37 36.22 -19.33
C ALA A 82 6.57 36.89 -20.47
N ARG A 83 5.28 36.56 -20.60
CA ARG A 83 4.38 37.16 -21.60
C ARG A 83 4.03 38.61 -21.23
N SER A 84 3.90 38.91 -19.94
CA SER A 84 3.68 40.27 -19.44
C SER A 84 4.90 41.16 -19.67
N GLU A 85 6.11 40.64 -19.45
CA GLU A 85 7.36 41.35 -19.75
C GLU A 85 7.54 41.60 -21.24
N THR A 86 7.33 40.59 -22.08
CA THR A 86 7.45 40.73 -23.55
C THR A 86 6.41 41.70 -24.11
N SER A 87 5.16 41.64 -23.63
CA SER A 87 4.11 42.57 -24.05
C SER A 87 4.34 43.99 -23.51
N GLY A 88 5.00 44.13 -22.36
CA GLY A 88 5.38 45.40 -21.76
C GLY A 88 6.58 46.06 -22.43
N GLU A 89 7.47 45.27 -23.04
CA GLU A 89 8.63 45.74 -23.81
C GLU A 89 8.23 46.22 -25.20
N VAL A 90 7.42 45.44 -25.93
CA VAL A 90 6.93 45.79 -27.28
C VAL A 90 6.03 47.05 -27.27
N LEU A 91 5.28 47.28 -26.18
CA LEU A 91 4.43 48.48 -26.02
C LEU A 91 5.20 49.72 -25.53
N ARG A 92 6.45 49.55 -25.07
CA ARG A 92 7.38 50.65 -24.77
C ARG A 92 8.11 51.08 -26.03
N GLU A 93 8.64 50.13 -26.80
CA GLU A 93 9.36 50.42 -28.05
C GLU A 93 8.53 51.21 -29.06
N ARG A 94 7.24 50.86 -29.23
CA ARG A 94 6.34 51.59 -30.14
C ARG A 94 6.01 53.04 -29.73
N ARG A 95 6.25 53.40 -28.47
CA ARG A 95 5.90 54.71 -27.91
C ARG A 95 7.02 55.73 -28.12
N ASP A 96 8.24 55.25 -28.33
CA ASP A 96 9.43 56.08 -28.49
C ASP A 96 9.60 56.54 -29.95
N ASP A 97 9.10 55.76 -30.93
CA ASP A 97 9.22 56.08 -32.36
C ASP A 97 8.22 57.14 -32.88
N THR A 98 7.20 57.52 -32.10
CA THR A 98 6.19 58.51 -32.56
C THR A 98 6.55 59.97 -32.24
N THR A 99 7.71 60.21 -31.63
CA THR A 99 8.19 61.56 -31.27
C THR A 99 9.55 61.81 -31.92
N ALA A 100 9.56 61.94 -33.25
CA ALA A 100 10.63 62.57 -34.04
C ALA A 100 10.03 63.05 -35.36
#